data_AF-A0A2D5TKN8-F1
#
_entry.id   AF-A0A2D5TKN8-F1
#
_cell.length_a   1.000
_cell.length_b   1.000
_cell.length_c   1.000
_cell.angle_alpha   90.00
_cell.angle_beta   90.00
_cell.angle_gamma   90.00
#
_symmetry.space_group_name_H-M   'P 1'
#
loop_
_entity.id
_entity.type
_entity.pdbx_description
1 polymer ?
#
loop_
_entity_poly.entity_id
_entity_poly.type
_entity_poly.pdbx_seq_one_letter_code
_entity_poly.pdbx_strand_id
1 'polypeptide(L)'
;MNYAFLFVLFFTSISVNSEENFFTNKNAYKQPSGIGCKLGDKIFPVGTRKQMNAKELAMYKQKTGFNASDGYAVMMQCLYLVDPLAMDHPVPEKREFVWVAS
;
A
#
# COMPACT_ATOMS: atom_id res chain seq x y z
N MET A 1 -40.11 41.09 44.23
CA MET A 1 -39.80 41.53 42.85
C MET A 1 -39.24 40.34 42.09
N ASN A 2 -40.07 39.77 41.23
CA ASN A 2 -39.75 38.62 40.37
C ASN A 2 -39.10 39.14 39.09
N TYR A 3 -37.90 38.67 38.77
CA TYR A 3 -37.39 38.73 37.39
C TYR A 3 -37.23 37.32 36.88
N ALA A 4 -38.15 36.94 35.99
CA ALA A 4 -38.14 35.69 35.25
C ALA A 4 -36.97 35.69 34.28
N PHE A 5 -36.07 34.71 34.42
CA PHE A 5 -35.01 34.44 33.45
C PHE A 5 -35.39 33.16 32.70
N LEU A 6 -36.14 33.30 31.60
CA LEU A 6 -36.56 32.19 30.75
C LEU A 6 -35.54 32.04 29.61
N PHE A 7 -34.48 31.25 29.84
CA PHE A 7 -33.53 30.88 28.79
C PHE A 7 -34.13 29.68 28.02
N VAL A 8 -34.80 29.95 26.90
CA VAL A 8 -35.30 28.91 25.99
C VAL A 8 -34.11 28.38 25.17
N LEU A 9 -33.56 27.24 25.60
CA LEU A 9 -32.59 26.46 24.82
C LEU A 9 -33.34 25.72 23.70
N PHE A 10 -33.36 26.32 22.52
CA PHE A 10 -33.76 25.65 21.29
C PHE A 10 -32.65 24.67 20.88
N PHE A 11 -32.72 23.43 21.37
CA PHE A 11 -31.91 22.34 20.85
C PHE A 11 -32.42 21.98 19.46
N THR A 12 -31.75 22.48 18.42
CA THR A 12 -31.95 22.01 17.07
C THR A 12 -31.39 20.60 16.95
N SER A 13 -32.28 19.62 16.83
CA SER A 13 -31.92 18.24 16.52
C SER A 13 -31.38 18.19 15.10
N ILE A 14 -30.05 18.30 14.95
CA ILE A 14 -29.40 18.03 13.68
C ILE A 14 -29.52 16.53 13.45
N SER A 15 -30.39 16.12 12.53
CA SER A 15 -30.41 14.74 12.03
C SER A 15 -29.07 14.49 11.34
N VAL A 16 -28.15 13.82 12.03
CA VAL A 16 -26.97 13.22 11.41
C VAL A 16 -27.49 12.07 10.56
N ASN A 17 -27.73 12.33 9.27
CA ASN A 17 -27.87 11.26 8.30
C ASN A 17 -26.52 10.55 8.24
N SER A 18 -26.48 9.35 8.83
CA SER A 18 -25.31 8.48 8.76
C SER A 18 -25.05 8.13 7.29
N GLU A 19 -23.89 8.53 6.76
CA GLU A 19 -23.39 8.14 5.43
C GLU A 19 -23.04 6.65 5.33
N GLU A 20 -23.26 5.86 6.40
CA GLU A 20 -22.78 4.47 6.55
C GLU A 20 -23.23 3.50 5.45
N ASN A 21 -24.18 3.85 4.59
CA ASN A 21 -24.65 2.99 3.50
C ASN A 21 -24.18 3.38 2.10
N PHE A 22 -23.32 4.40 1.95
CA PHE A 22 -22.83 4.78 0.62
C PHE A 22 -21.75 3.82 0.09
N PHE A 23 -20.89 3.29 0.97
CA PHE A 23 -19.79 2.41 0.60
C PHE A 23 -20.11 0.96 0.99
N THR A 24 -20.12 0.08 -0.02
CA THR A 24 -20.29 -1.36 0.18
C THR A 24 -19.07 -1.97 0.90
N ASN A 25 -19.25 -3.16 1.49
CA ASN A 25 -18.16 -3.92 2.14
C ASN A 25 -17.15 -4.43 1.10
N LYS A 26 -16.24 -3.55 0.67
CA LYS A 26 -15.20 -3.79 -0.33
C LYS A 26 -14.09 -4.67 0.22
N ASN A 27 -13.51 -5.50 -0.65
CA ASN A 27 -12.31 -6.27 -0.35
C ASN A 27 -11.09 -5.39 -0.07
N ALA A 28 -11.07 -4.15 -0.56
CA ALA A 28 -10.04 -3.16 -0.26
C ALA A 28 -9.85 -2.91 1.24
N TYR A 29 -10.93 -2.97 2.04
CA TYR A 29 -10.91 -2.71 3.48
C TYR A 29 -10.58 -3.95 4.33
N LYS A 30 -10.52 -5.13 3.71
CA LYS A 30 -10.24 -6.39 4.42
C LYS A 30 -8.75 -6.53 4.73
N GLN A 31 -8.47 -7.08 5.91
CA GLN A 31 -7.10 -7.37 6.37
C GLN A 31 -6.40 -8.34 5.41
N PRO A 32 -5.11 -8.11 5.07
CA PRO A 32 -4.35 -9.00 4.20
C PRO A 32 -4.05 -10.34 4.90
N SER A 33 -4.10 -11.45 4.16
CA SER A 33 -3.75 -12.79 4.65
C SER A 33 -2.27 -13.19 4.41
N GLY A 34 -1.53 -12.40 3.61
CA GLY A 34 -0.11 -12.53 3.32
C GLY A 34 0.40 -11.27 2.65
N ILE A 35 1.62 -10.81 2.98
CA ILE A 35 2.07 -9.46 2.62
C ILE A 35 3.40 -9.53 1.85
N GLY A 36 3.33 -9.36 0.53
CA GLY A 36 4.49 -9.04 -0.29
C GLY A 36 5.12 -10.19 -1.08
N CYS A 37 6.29 -9.93 -1.65
CA CYS A 37 6.85 -10.70 -2.76
C CYS A 37 7.84 -11.75 -2.27
N LYS A 38 7.73 -12.95 -2.83
CA LYS A 38 8.68 -14.05 -2.56
C LYS A 38 9.98 -13.83 -3.34
N LEU A 39 11.12 -14.09 -2.70
CA LEU A 39 12.43 -14.16 -3.34
C LEU A 39 13.25 -15.24 -2.63
N GLY A 40 13.40 -16.40 -3.27
CA GLY A 40 13.85 -17.63 -2.60
C GLY A 40 12.85 -18.05 -1.52
N ASP A 41 13.33 -18.34 -0.32
CA ASP A 41 12.48 -18.74 0.82
C ASP A 41 12.01 -17.56 1.69
N LYS A 42 12.30 -16.32 1.26
CA LYS A 42 11.97 -15.10 2.01
C LYS A 42 10.82 -14.36 1.36
N ILE A 43 10.00 -13.74 2.20
CA ILE A 43 8.93 -12.82 1.79
C ILE A 43 9.39 -11.40 2.14
N PHE A 44 9.23 -10.48 1.20
CA PHE A 44 9.59 -9.07 1.34
C PHE A 44 8.35 -8.19 1.27
N PRO A 45 8.21 -7.18 2.16
CA PRO A 45 7.04 -6.32 2.15
C PRO A 45 6.94 -5.51 0.86
N VAL A 46 5.70 -5.16 0.49
CA VAL A 46 5.40 -4.25 -0.62
C VAL A 46 6.19 -2.95 -0.46
N GLY A 47 6.73 -2.43 -1.56
CA GLY A 47 7.61 -1.26 -1.57
C GLY A 47 9.09 -1.58 -1.38
N THR A 48 9.45 -2.81 -0.97
CA THR A 48 10.87 -3.22 -0.90
C THR A 48 11.53 -3.10 -2.27
N ARG A 49 12.70 -2.47 -2.33
CA ARG A 49 13.56 -2.43 -3.52
C ARG A 49 14.74 -3.39 -3.36
N LYS A 50 15.12 -4.06 -4.44
CA LYS A 50 16.28 -4.97 -4.51
C LYS A 50 17.06 -4.74 -5.79
N GLN A 51 18.38 -4.84 -5.69
CA GLN A 51 19.26 -4.84 -6.84
C GLN A 51 19.39 -6.26 -7.38
N MET A 52 19.10 -6.45 -8.66
CA MET A 52 19.12 -7.76 -9.32
C MET A 52 20.54 -8.17 -9.71
N ASN A 53 21.34 -7.23 -10.23
CA ASN A 53 22.67 -7.49 -10.78
C ASN A 53 23.81 -7.19 -9.79
N ALA A 54 23.57 -7.28 -8.48
CA ALA A 54 24.57 -6.94 -7.46
C ALA A 54 25.90 -7.72 -7.61
N LYS A 55 25.81 -9.00 -8.04
CA LYS A 55 27.01 -9.82 -8.31
C LYS A 55 27.84 -9.28 -9.48
N GLU A 56 27.20 -8.80 -10.54
CA GLU A 56 27.88 -8.24 -11.70
C GLU A 56 28.58 -6.93 -11.37
N LEU A 57 27.94 -6.06 -10.57
CA LEU A 57 28.55 -4.81 -10.12
C LEU A 57 29.74 -5.06 -9.19
N ALA A 58 29.67 -6.09 -8.34
CA ALA A 58 30.82 -6.52 -7.54
C ALA A 58 31.98 -7.01 -8.42
N MET A 59 31.68 -7.79 -9.46
CA MET A 59 32.70 -8.22 -10.44
C MET A 59 33.29 -7.04 -11.24
N TYR A 60 32.47 -6.05 -11.62
CA TYR A 60 32.94 -4.83 -12.27
C TYR A 60 34.00 -4.15 -11.41
N LYS A 61 33.71 -3.95 -10.13
CA LYS A 61 34.65 -3.34 -9.18
C LYS A 61 35.95 -4.11 -9.04
N GLN A 62 35.88 -5.45 -8.96
CA GLN A 62 37.07 -6.29 -8.88
C GLN A 62 37.94 -6.19 -10.14
N LYS A 63 37.34 -6.05 -11.32
CA LYS A 63 38.07 -5.99 -12.60
C LYS A 63 38.65 -4.62 -12.91
N THR A 64 37.92 -3.54 -12.61
CA THR A 64 38.29 -2.19 -13.04
C THR A 64 38.95 -1.38 -11.92
N GLY A 65 38.75 -1.76 -10.65
CA GLY A 65 39.11 -0.95 -9.49
C GLY A 65 38.12 0.17 -9.17
N PHE A 66 37.08 0.37 -9.99
CA PHE A 66 36.10 1.45 -9.83
C PHE A 66 34.71 0.91 -9.52
N ASN A 67 33.90 1.69 -8.80
CA ASN A 67 32.47 1.37 -8.70
C ASN A 67 31.80 1.64 -10.05
N ALA A 68 30.85 0.80 -10.44
CA ALA A 68 29.99 1.09 -11.57
C ALA A 68 29.11 2.33 -11.27
N SER A 69 28.77 3.10 -12.30
CA SER A 69 27.77 4.16 -12.19
C SER A 69 26.41 3.57 -11.81
N ASP A 70 25.58 4.34 -11.09
CA ASP A 70 24.24 3.92 -10.68
C ASP A 70 23.33 3.57 -11.87
N GLY A 71 23.61 4.11 -13.07
CA GLY A 71 22.91 3.74 -14.30
C GLY A 71 23.08 2.28 -14.74
N TYR A 72 24.06 1.56 -14.17
CA TYR A 72 24.23 0.12 -14.38
C TYR A 72 23.43 -0.72 -13.39
N ALA A 73 22.84 -0.13 -12.34
CA ALA A 73 22.07 -0.87 -11.37
C ALA A 73 20.71 -1.29 -11.96
N VAL A 74 20.48 -2.60 -12.03
CA VAL A 74 19.16 -3.14 -12.37
C VAL A 74 18.40 -3.34 -11.08
N MET A 75 17.36 -2.53 -10.89
CA MET A 75 16.56 -2.50 -9.66
C MET A 75 15.19 -3.13 -9.91
N MET A 76 14.66 -3.77 -8.88
CA MET A 76 13.28 -4.25 -8.85
C MET A 76 12.59 -3.80 -7.57
N GLN A 77 11.27 -3.62 -7.66
CA GLN A 77 10.41 -3.26 -6.53
C GLN A 77 9.30 -4.28 -6.36
N CYS A 78 9.03 -4.65 -5.12
CA CYS A 78 7.91 -5.52 -4.78
C CYS A 78 6.60 -4.71 -4.82
N LEU A 79 5.68 -5.09 -5.69
CA LEU A 79 4.38 -4.43 -5.84
C LEU A 79 3.21 -5.42 -5.71
N TYR A 80 2.06 -4.87 -5.32
CA TYR A 80 0.79 -5.56 -5.36
C TYR A 80 0.18 -5.44 -6.77
N LEU A 81 -0.23 -6.57 -7.34
CA LEU A 81 -0.84 -6.61 -8.66
C LEU A 81 -2.33 -6.27 -8.57
N VAL A 82 -2.75 -5.27 -9.32
CA VAL A 82 -4.15 -4.81 -9.41
C VAL A 82 -4.62 -4.99 -10.84
N ASP A 83 -5.78 -5.63 -11.01
CA ASP A 83 -6.51 -5.60 -12.28
C ASP A 83 -7.25 -4.25 -12.40
N PRO A 84 -6.88 -3.39 -13.37
CA PRO A 84 -7.50 -2.07 -13.52
C PRO A 84 -8.95 -2.13 -14.02
N LEU A 85 -9.41 -3.28 -14.54
CA LEU A 85 -10.78 -3.48 -15.00
C LEU A 85 -11.69 -4.02 -13.90
N ALA A 86 -11.12 -4.44 -12.76
CA ALA A 86 -11.89 -4.94 -11.64
C ALA A 86 -12.56 -3.78 -10.86
N MET A 87 -13.81 -4.01 -10.46
CA MET A 87 -14.60 -3.05 -9.66
C MET A 87 -14.26 -3.06 -8.15
N ASP A 88 -13.38 -3.97 -7.73
CA ASP A 88 -12.86 -4.13 -6.37
C ASP A 88 -11.57 -4.96 -6.40
N HIS A 89 -10.84 -4.95 -5.29
CA HIS A 89 -9.68 -5.81 -5.09
C HIS A 89 -10.11 -7.29 -5.03
N PRO A 90 -9.24 -8.26 -5.40
CA PRO A 90 -9.41 -9.64 -5.00
C PRO A 90 -9.53 -9.78 -3.48
N VAL A 91 -10.19 -10.86 -3.04
CA VAL A 91 -10.18 -11.26 -1.64
C VAL A 91 -8.72 -11.43 -1.15
N PRO A 92 -8.43 -11.13 0.14
CA PRO A 92 -7.06 -11.11 0.66
C PRO A 92 -6.18 -12.31 0.27
N GLU A 93 -6.75 -13.52 0.27
CA GLU A 93 -6.08 -14.79 -0.02
C GLU A 93 -5.70 -14.97 -1.49
N LYS A 94 -6.29 -14.16 -2.38
CA LYS A 94 -6.04 -14.15 -3.83
C LYS A 94 -5.24 -12.93 -4.28
N ARG A 95 -4.74 -12.10 -3.36
CA ARG A 95 -3.90 -10.95 -3.71
C ARG A 95 -2.54 -11.46 -4.18
N GLU A 96 -2.11 -10.98 -5.34
CA GLU A 96 -0.83 -11.35 -5.93
C GLU A 96 0.21 -10.24 -5.74
N PHE A 97 1.45 -10.63 -5.43
CA PHE A 97 2.57 -9.71 -5.22
C PHE A 97 3.74 -10.11 -6.10
N VAL A 98 4.22 -9.17 -6.91
CA VAL A 98 5.20 -9.43 -7.96
C VAL A 98 6.37 -8.46 -7.88
N TRP A 99 7.55 -8.93 -8.27
CA TRP A 99 8.71 -8.07 -8.50
C TRP A 99 8.59 -7.44 -9.89
N VAL A 100 8.59 -6.10 -9.94
CA VAL A 100 8.62 -5.35 -11.19
C VAL A 100 9.95 -4.61 -11.32
N ALA A 101 10.40 -4.34 -12.55
CA ALA A 101 11.53 -3.45 -12.78
C ALA A 101 11.22 -2.03 -12.24
N SER A 102 12.21 -1.38 -11.62
CA SER A 102 12.08 -0.03 -11.03
C SER A 102 13.21 0.89 -11.45
#